data_AF-A0A927DZ29-F1
#
_entry.id   AF-A0A927DZ29-F1
#
_cell.length_a   1.000
_cell.length_b   1.000
_cell.length_c   1.000
_cell.angle_alpha   90.00
_cell.angle_beta   90.00
_cell.angle_gamma   90.00
#
_symmetry.space_group_name_H-M   'P 1'
#
loop_
_entity.id
_entity.type
_entity.pdbx_description
1 polymer ?
#
loop_
_entity_poly.entity_id
_entity_poly.type
_entity_poly.pdbx_seq_one_letter_code
_entity_poly.pdbx_strand_id
1 'polypeptide(L)'
;MAKENNITPSIALATCFSSVLARWTGQNSLLLNFTLFDRKPLAPAVNNIIADFTNVILLEMKTDNRPLISLSKDNQNTFIEAWQHSDYSGIDIIRDLRKMAPILMGVLLSLLAILINHLLIKI
;
A
#
# COMPACT_ATOMS: atom_id res chain seq x y z
N MET A 1 -15.68 -3.98 14.60
CA MET A 1 -15.14 -4.82 13.50
C MET A 1 -13.61 -4.94 13.50
N ALA A 2 -12.82 -3.93 13.10
CA ALA A 2 -11.36 -4.10 12.93
C ALA A 2 -10.62 -4.42 14.24
N LYS A 3 -10.85 -3.61 15.29
CA LYS A 3 -10.28 -3.82 16.63
C LYS A 3 -10.66 -5.17 17.24
N GLU A 4 -11.92 -5.57 17.12
CA GLU A 4 -12.43 -6.87 17.59
C GLU A 4 -11.80 -8.07 16.87
N ASN A 5 -11.22 -7.85 15.68
CA ASN A 5 -10.59 -8.88 14.87
C ASN A 5 -9.05 -8.79 14.85
N ASN A 6 -8.45 -7.95 15.70
CA ASN A 6 -7.02 -7.66 15.74
C ASN A 6 -6.45 -7.17 14.39
N ILE A 7 -7.25 -6.40 13.65
CA ILE A 7 -6.85 -5.77 12.39
C ILE A 7 -6.65 -4.28 12.63
N THR A 8 -5.54 -3.73 12.15
CA THR A 8 -5.30 -2.28 12.18
C THR A 8 -6.30 -1.55 11.26
N PRO A 9 -6.81 -0.38 11.65
CA PRO A 9 -7.70 0.40 10.79
C PRO A 9 -7.11 0.69 9.40
N SER A 10 -5.81 0.95 9.32
CA SER A 10 -5.11 1.22 8.06
C SER A 10 -5.18 0.02 7.09
N ILE A 11 -4.97 -1.21 7.57
CA ILE A 11 -5.06 -2.39 6.70
C ILE A 11 -6.50 -2.72 6.31
N ALA A 12 -7.47 -2.51 7.22
CA ALA A 12 -8.87 -2.68 6.87
C ALA A 12 -9.28 -1.72 5.73
N LEU A 13 -8.90 -0.45 5.83
CA LEU A 13 -9.16 0.55 4.80
C LEU A 13 -8.43 0.24 3.49
N ALA A 14 -7.16 -0.15 3.57
CA ALA A 14 -6.38 -0.53 2.39
C ALA A 14 -6.97 -1.75 1.68
N THR A 15 -7.47 -2.73 2.43
CA THR A 15 -8.12 -3.92 1.86
C THR A 15 -9.42 -3.54 1.14
N CYS A 16 -10.25 -2.68 1.74
CA CYS A 16 -11.44 -2.14 1.05
C CYS A 16 -11.05 -1.38 -0.22
N PHE A 17 -10.04 -0.52 -0.13
CA PHE A 17 -9.56 0.28 -1.26
C PHE A 17 -9.05 -0.60 -2.40
N SER A 18 -8.21 -1.60 -2.11
CA SER A 18 -7.71 -2.55 -3.11
C SER A 18 -8.83 -3.39 -3.70
N SER A 19 -9.80 -3.87 -2.91
CA SER A 19 -10.94 -4.62 -3.43
C SER A 19 -11.81 -3.80 -4.39
N VAL A 20 -12.00 -2.50 -4.12
CA VAL A 20 -12.67 -1.61 -5.07
C VAL A 20 -11.87 -1.49 -6.35
N LEU A 21 -10.58 -1.15 -6.28
CA LEU A 21 -9.71 -1.02 -7.46
C LEU A 21 -9.63 -2.31 -8.29
N ALA A 22 -9.56 -3.46 -7.62
CA ALA A 22 -9.54 -4.78 -8.27
C ALA A 22 -10.77 -5.02 -9.13
N ARG A 23 -11.95 -4.57 -8.68
CA ARG A 23 -13.19 -4.65 -9.46
C ARG A 23 -13.13 -3.84 -10.75
N TRP A 24 -12.46 -2.70 -10.74
CA TRP A 24 -12.29 -1.85 -11.94
C TRP A 24 -11.19 -2.37 -12.88
N THR A 25 -10.18 -3.05 -12.34
CA THR A 25 -9.01 -3.51 -13.09
C THR A 25 -9.08 -4.97 -13.54
N GLY A 26 -9.97 -5.77 -12.93
CA GLY A 26 -10.07 -7.22 -13.15
C GLY A 26 -8.92 -8.03 -12.54
N GLN A 27 -8.13 -7.44 -11.65
CA GLN A 27 -6.94 -8.06 -11.05
C GLN A 27 -7.28 -8.76 -9.71
N ASN A 28 -6.63 -9.90 -9.44
CA ASN A 28 -6.80 -10.65 -8.19
C ASN A 28 -5.78 -10.29 -7.10
N SER A 29 -4.76 -9.50 -7.46
CA SER A 29 -3.90 -8.79 -6.52
C SER A 29 -3.48 -7.44 -7.10
N LEU A 30 -3.15 -6.50 -6.23
CA LEU A 30 -2.68 -5.16 -6.59
C LEU A 30 -1.45 -4.80 -5.77
N LEU A 31 -0.44 -4.22 -6.40
CA LEU A 31 0.71 -3.67 -5.70
C LEU A 31 0.42 -2.21 -5.32
N LEU A 32 0.34 -1.92 -4.03
CA LEU A 32 0.12 -0.56 -3.52
C LEU A 32 1.40 0.05 -2.94
N ASN A 33 1.57 1.35 -3.13
CA ASN A 33 2.54 2.14 -2.39
C ASN A 33 1.93 2.54 -1.03
N PHE A 34 2.48 1.98 0.05
CA PHE A 34 2.10 2.30 1.43
C PHE A 34 3.09 3.30 2.03
N THR A 35 2.61 4.49 2.37
CA THR A 35 3.42 5.49 3.06
C THR A 35 3.36 5.27 4.57
N LEU A 36 4.52 5.13 5.19
CA LEU A 36 4.70 4.97 6.63
C LEU A 36 5.38 6.19 7.22
N PHE A 37 4.98 6.54 8.44
CA PHE A 37 5.65 7.53 9.27
C PHE A 37 6.34 6.81 10.41
N ASP A 38 7.44 6.14 10.09
CA ASP A 38 8.15 5.29 11.03
C ASP A 38 9.30 6.06 11.70
N ARG A 39 9.16 6.30 13.00
CA ARG A 39 10.19 6.93 13.82
C ARG A 39 11.03 5.85 14.49
N LYS A 40 12.07 5.39 13.78
CA LYS A 40 13.02 4.42 14.36
C LYS A 40 13.60 4.97 15.67
N PRO A 41 13.64 4.19 16.77
CA PRO A 41 14.06 4.66 18.10
C PRO A 41 15.60 4.78 18.21
N LEU A 42 16.22 5.49 17.26
CA LEU A 42 17.67 5.72 17.20
C LEU A 42 18.14 6.76 18.22
N ALA A 43 17.22 7.57 18.75
CA ALA A 43 17.50 8.56 19.78
C ALA A 43 16.30 8.70 20.74
N PRO A 44 16.53 8.98 22.04
CA PRO A 44 15.47 9.16 23.03
C PRO A 44 14.45 10.25 22.66
N ALA A 45 14.88 11.27 21.89
CA ALA A 45 14.06 12.41 21.51
C ALA A 45 13.40 12.27 20.13
N VAL A 46 13.48 11.12 19.45
CA VAL A 46 13.03 10.98 18.04
C VAL A 46 11.56 11.40 17.83
N ASN A 47 10.70 11.18 18.82
CA ASN A 47 9.29 11.57 18.77
C ASN A 47 9.05 13.09 18.87
N ASN A 48 10.03 13.84 19.37
CA ASN A 48 9.95 15.29 19.57
C ASN A 48 10.67 16.09 18.47
N ILE A 49 11.21 15.40 17.46
CA ILE A 49 11.90 16.03 16.33
C ILE A 49 10.91 16.33 15.20
N ILE A 50 10.98 17.55 14.65
CA ILE A 50 10.34 17.91 13.39
C ILE A 50 11.33 17.57 12.27
N ALA A 51 11.09 16.48 11.56
CA ALA A 51 11.89 16.02 10.43
C ALA A 51 11.04 15.13 9.50
N ASP A 52 11.62 14.75 8.36
CA ASP A 52 11.01 13.78 7.45
C ASP A 52 11.29 12.34 7.92
N PHE A 53 10.22 11.60 8.21
CA PHE A 53 10.24 10.19 8.58
C PHE A 53 9.44 9.34 7.58
N THR A 54 9.19 9.90 6.40
CA THR A 54 8.42 9.23 5.35
C THR A 54 9.21 8.03 4.85
N ASN A 55 8.68 6.84 5.08
CA ASN A 55 9.14 5.62 4.43
C ASN A 55 8.04 5.10 3.51
N VAL A 56 8.42 4.33 2.51
CA VAL A 56 7.50 3.69 1.57
C VAL A 56 7.70 2.19 1.65
N ILE A 57 6.61 1.44 1.60
CA ILE A 57 6.62 -0.01 1.39
C ILE A 57 5.74 -0.31 0.18
N LEU A 58 6.23 -1.16 -0.72
CA LEU A 58 5.39 -1.75 -1.76
C LEU A 58 4.71 -2.99 -1.17
N LEU A 59 3.39 -2.96 -1.09
CA LEU A 59 2.60 -4.02 -0.47
C LEU A 59 1.72 -4.69 -1.52
N GLU A 60 1.89 -6.00 -1.71
CA GLU A 60 0.95 -6.78 -2.49
C GLU A 60 -0.33 -6.98 -1.67
N MET A 61 -1.43 -6.43 -2.19
CA MET A 61 -2.75 -6.57 -1.61
C MET A 61 -3.50 -7.67 -2.35
N LYS A 62 -3.91 -8.71 -1.61
CA LYS A 62 -4.83 -9.71 -2.14
C LYS A 62 -6.22 -9.10 -2.24
N THR A 63 -6.90 -9.38 -3.36
CA THR A 63 -8.22 -8.80 -3.67
C THR A 63 -9.23 -9.85 -4.14
N ASP A 64 -9.03 -11.10 -3.74
CA ASP A 64 -9.98 -12.19 -3.98
C ASP A 64 -11.35 -11.96 -3.28
N ASN A 65 -12.37 -12.73 -3.68
CA ASN A 65 -13.75 -12.58 -3.21
C ASN A 65 -14.01 -13.17 -1.80
N ARG A 66 -12.98 -13.29 -0.95
CA ARG A 66 -13.17 -13.78 0.43
C ARG A 66 -13.83 -12.72 1.33
N PRO A 67 -14.38 -13.13 2.49
CA PRO A 67 -14.89 -12.18 3.47
C PRO A 67 -13.84 -11.13 3.84
N LEU A 68 -14.27 -9.87 3.97
CA LEU A 68 -13.37 -8.73 4.20
C LEU A 68 -12.45 -8.93 5.41
N ILE A 69 -12.95 -9.56 6.48
CA ILE A 69 -12.16 -9.84 7.69
C ILE A 69 -11.01 -10.79 7.40
N SER A 70 -11.26 -11.92 6.74
CA SER A 70 -10.21 -12.90 6.44
C SER A 70 -9.20 -12.32 5.45
N LEU A 71 -9.68 -11.59 4.44
CA LEU A 71 -8.81 -10.91 3.48
C LEU A 71 -7.93 -9.86 4.16
N SER A 72 -8.50 -9.07 5.07
CA SER A 72 -7.75 -8.06 5.83
C SER A 72 -6.70 -8.68 6.76
N LYS A 73 -6.96 -9.86 7.35
CA LYS A 73 -5.95 -10.56 8.16
C LYS A 73 -4.76 -11.01 7.32
N ASP A 74 -5.01 -11.56 6.14
CA ASP A 74 -3.95 -11.96 5.21
C ASP A 74 -3.12 -10.76 4.73
N ASN A 75 -3.78 -9.67 4.35
CA ASN A 75 -3.10 -8.44 3.95
C ASN A 75 -2.32 -7.83 5.12
N GLN A 76 -2.82 -7.96 6.36
CA GLN A 76 -2.07 -7.52 7.54
C GLN A 76 -0.82 -8.37 7.77
N ASN A 77 -0.90 -9.69 7.62
CA ASN A 77 0.26 -10.57 7.74
C ASN A 77 1.32 -10.21 6.68
N THR A 78 0.87 -9.97 5.45
CA THR A 78 1.72 -9.51 4.35
C THR A 78 2.39 -8.17 4.68
N PHE A 79 1.64 -7.24 5.29
CA PHE A 79 2.19 -5.97 5.74
C PHE A 79 3.23 -6.13 6.85
N ILE A 80 2.97 -6.98 7.84
CA ILE A 80 3.90 -7.23 8.95
C ILE A 80 5.22 -7.80 8.41
N GLU A 81 5.14 -8.77 7.49
CA GLU A 81 6.31 -9.36 6.83
C GLU A 81 7.09 -8.29 6.02
N ALA A 82 6.40 -7.52 5.19
CA ALA A 82 7.04 -6.43 4.42
C ALA A 82 7.64 -5.35 5.33
N TRP A 83 6.99 -5.03 6.45
CA TRP A 83 7.47 -4.05 7.42
C TRP A 83 8.72 -4.52 8.18
N GLN A 84 8.84 -5.82 8.47
CA GLN A 84 10.07 -6.40 9.04
C GLN A 84 11.29 -6.22 8.13
N HIS A 85 11.08 -6.05 6.82
CA HIS A 85 12.13 -5.80 5.84
C HIS A 85 12.25 -4.33 5.43
N SER A 86 11.55 -3.41 6.11
CA SER A 86 11.50 -1.97 5.77
C SER A 86 12.78 -1.19 6.07
N ASP A 87 13.82 -1.87 6.55
CA ASP A 87 15.18 -1.32 6.66
C ASP A 87 15.77 -0.95 5.30
N TYR A 88 15.34 -1.62 4.22
CA TYR A 88 15.59 -1.19 2.85
C TYR A 88 14.47 -0.26 2.40
N SER A 89 14.79 0.98 2.05
CA SER A 89 13.77 1.97 1.72
C SER A 89 12.97 1.54 0.49
N GLY A 90 11.64 1.63 0.54
CA GLY A 90 10.82 1.41 -0.65
C GLY A 90 11.12 2.38 -1.79
N ILE A 91 11.76 3.52 -1.52
CA ILE A 91 12.29 4.42 -2.55
C ILE A 91 13.41 3.73 -3.33
N ASP A 92 14.30 3.00 -2.65
CA ASP A 92 15.38 2.26 -3.30
C ASP A 92 14.81 1.09 -4.12
N ILE A 93 13.79 0.38 -3.61
CA ILE A 93 13.05 -0.64 -4.37
C ILE A 93 12.41 -0.04 -5.62
N ILE A 94 11.69 1.08 -5.49
CA ILE A 94 11.06 1.77 -6.63
C ILE A 94 12.11 2.24 -7.64
N ARG A 95 13.27 2.72 -7.16
CA ARG A 95 14.38 3.15 -8.02
C ARG A 95 14.98 1.97 -8.77
N ASP A 96 15.13 0.82 -8.13
CA ASP A 96 15.67 -0.39 -8.76
C ASP A 96 14.66 -1.02 -9.72
N LEU A 97 13.38 -1.09 -9.36
CA LEU A 97 12.29 -1.46 -10.28
C LEU A 97 12.23 -0.53 -11.49
N ARG A 98 12.48 0.77 -11.32
CA ARG A 98 12.53 1.72 -12.43
C ARG A 98 13.67 1.43 -13.40
N LYS A 99 14.83 0.97 -12.90
CA LYS A 99 15.96 0.57 -13.75
C LYS A 99 15.66 -0.72 -14.51
N MET A 100 14.91 -1.65 -13.90
CA MET A 100 14.60 -2.96 -14.49
C MET A 100 13.36 -2.94 -15.41
N ALA A 101 12.38 -2.08 -15.15
CA ALA A 101 11.09 -2.06 -15.85
C ALA A 101 10.55 -0.61 -16.03
N PRO A 102 11.16 0.22 -16.89
CA PRO A 102 10.75 1.62 -17.12
C PRO A 102 9.29 1.78 -17.62
N ILE A 103 8.71 0.71 -18.17
CA ILE A 103 7.36 0.69 -18.76
C ILE A 103 6.25 0.68 -17.68
N LEU A 104 6.52 0.14 -16.49
CA LEU A 104 5.51 -0.06 -15.45
C LEU A 104 4.95 1.27 -14.89
N MET A 105 5.77 2.32 -14.88
CA MET A 105 5.36 3.67 -14.45
C MET A 105 4.43 4.35 -15.47
N GLY A 106 4.62 4.08 -16.77
CA GLY A 106 3.73 4.57 -17.82
C GLY A 106 2.33 3.95 -17.71
N VAL A 107 2.26 2.66 -17.34
CA VAL A 107 1.00 1.95 -17.11
C VAL A 107 0.29 2.46 -15.86
N LEU A 108 1.00 2.74 -14.76
CA LEU A 108 0.40 3.26 -13.53
C LEU A 108 -0.19 4.67 -13.70
N LEU A 109 0.53 5.57 -14.39
CA LEU A 109 0.05 6.91 -14.73
C LEU A 109 -1.12 6.88 -15.71
N SER A 110 -1.11 5.98 -16.70
CA SER A 110 -2.22 5.84 -17.64
C SER A 110 -3.45 5.22 -16.99
N LEU A 111 -3.31 4.26 -16.06
CA LEU A 111 -4.42 3.75 -15.27
C LEU A 111 -5.00 4.81 -14.33
N LEU A 112 -4.17 5.63 -13.68
CA LEU A 112 -4.62 6.79 -12.89
C LEU A 112 -5.34 7.82 -13.77
N ALA A 113 -4.81 8.14 -14.95
CA ALA A 113 -5.44 9.06 -15.89
C ALA A 113 -6.79 8.52 -16.40
N ILE A 114 -6.88 7.22 -16.71
CA ILE A 114 -8.13 6.57 -17.10
C ILE A 114 -9.13 6.59 -15.93
N LEU A 115 -8.69 6.30 -14.70
CA LEU A 115 -9.55 6.33 -13.52
C LEU A 115 -10.10 7.74 -13.25
N ILE A 116 -9.23 8.76 -13.31
CA ILE A 116 -9.61 10.17 -13.10
C ILE A 116 -10.59 10.61 -14.19
N ASN A 117 -10.31 10.29 -15.45
CA ASN A 117 -11.18 10.68 -16.56
C ASN A 117 -12.54 9.96 -16.48
N HIS A 118 -12.59 8.71 -16.03
CA HIS A 118 -13.85 7.98 -15.88
C HIS A 118 -14.66 8.38 -14.63
N LEU A 119 -14.02 8.89 -13.58
CA LEU A 119 -14.71 9.46 -12.40
C LEU A 119 -15.29 10.85 -12.65
N LEU A 120 -14.62 11.69 -13.45
CA LEU A 120 -15.05 13.07 -13.70
C LEU A 120 -16.16 13.22 -14.75
N ILE A 121 -16.38 12.22 -15.62
CA ILE A 121 -17.41 12.28 -16.67
C ILE A 121 -18.81 11.84 -16.17
N LYS A 122 -18.93 11.39 -14.91
CA LYS A 122 -20.21 10.92 -14.31
C LYS A 122 -20.75 11.81 -13.17
N ILE A 123 -20.24 13.02 -13.00
CA ILE A 123 -20.81 14.07 -12.13
C ILE A 123 -21.15 15.27 -13.01
#